data_AF-A0A4U2YT62-F1
#
_entry.id   AF-A0A4U2YT62-F1
#
_cell.length_a   1.000
_cell.length_b   1.000
_cell.length_c   1.000
_cell.angle_alpha   90.00
_cell.angle_beta   90.00
_cell.angle_gamma   90.00
#
_symmetry.space_group_name_H-M   'P 1'
#
loop_
_entity.id
_entity.type
_entity.pdbx_description
1 polymer ?
#
loop_
_entity_poly.entity_id
_entity_poly.type
_entity_poly.pdbx_seq_one_letter_code
_entity_poly.pdbx_strand_id
1 'polypeptide(L)'
;MNLEMIYYFASAEFIPGYSWDELEAVYIDFRKNSSEDRLQFKEELLYLKKLLEENKHAQIEQWLKKEMYSTDLDKIELIQKFIEIMLPIIEKYEYNPKIPYVPFQAFKYMLATYITPKNDIIAFNVWEVQHEGDTYISHLMKDVEYIEEAFKQNDASKIGEILKIANNVGVYVLESQYRDEFIQLLKERVS
;
A
#
# COMPACT_ATOMS: atom_id res chain seq x y z
N MET A 1 -2.88 -26.76 -3.65
CA MET A 1 -2.84 -25.31 -3.89
C MET A 1 -2.03 -25.07 -5.14
N ASN A 2 -2.44 -24.16 -6.04
CA ASN A 2 -1.53 -23.59 -7.04
C ASN A 2 -0.77 -22.44 -6.36
N LEU A 3 0.52 -22.23 -6.65
CA LEU A 3 1.34 -21.17 -6.04
C LEU A 3 1.73 -20.15 -7.10
N GLU A 4 0.73 -19.71 -7.85
CA GLU A 4 0.89 -18.91 -9.05
C GLU A 4 1.29 -17.48 -8.71
N MET A 5 0.76 -16.91 -7.63
CA MET A 5 1.09 -15.55 -7.23
C MET A 5 2.49 -15.45 -6.63
N ILE A 6 2.93 -16.45 -5.87
CA ILE A 6 4.31 -16.54 -5.41
C ILE A 6 5.26 -16.69 -6.59
N TYR A 7 4.92 -17.52 -7.58
CA TYR A 7 5.72 -17.62 -8.80
C TYR A 7 5.75 -16.30 -9.59
N TYR A 8 4.61 -15.64 -9.78
CA TYR A 8 4.51 -14.36 -10.46
C TYR A 8 5.37 -13.29 -9.78
N PHE A 9 5.25 -13.16 -8.45
CA PHE A 9 6.09 -12.25 -7.67
C PHE A 9 7.57 -12.62 -7.79
N ALA A 10 7.93 -13.89 -7.59
CA ALA A 10 9.33 -14.27 -7.58
C ALA A 10 9.99 -14.19 -8.97
N SER A 11 9.24 -14.48 -10.04
CA SER A 11 9.73 -14.39 -11.41
C SER A 11 9.89 -12.94 -11.87
N ALA A 12 8.97 -12.05 -11.49
CA ALA A 12 9.10 -10.63 -11.80
C ALA A 12 10.29 -9.99 -11.06
N GLU A 13 10.63 -10.46 -9.87
CA GLU A 13 11.46 -9.68 -8.93
C GLU A 13 12.81 -10.34 -8.57
N PHE A 14 12.93 -11.68 -8.57
CA PHE A 14 14.25 -12.31 -8.39
C PHE A 14 15.00 -12.52 -9.71
N ILE A 15 14.31 -12.62 -10.87
CA ILE A 15 14.98 -12.73 -12.18
C ILE A 15 15.78 -11.46 -12.54
N PRO A 16 15.33 -10.23 -12.21
CA PRO A 16 16.12 -9.01 -12.38
C PRO A 16 17.29 -8.87 -11.38
N GLY A 17 17.34 -9.69 -10.31
CA GLY A 17 18.41 -9.68 -9.32
C GLY A 17 18.21 -8.72 -8.14
N TYR A 18 16.97 -8.41 -7.74
CA TYR A 18 16.71 -7.64 -6.51
C TYR A 18 17.23 -8.39 -5.28
N SER A 19 17.83 -7.65 -4.36
CA SER A 19 18.33 -8.16 -3.09
C SER A 19 17.20 -8.37 -2.08
N TRP A 20 17.46 -9.21 -1.07
CA TRP A 20 16.52 -9.44 0.04
C TRP A 20 16.09 -8.15 0.76
N ASP A 21 16.95 -7.13 0.78
CA ASP A 21 16.70 -5.84 1.44
C ASP A 21 15.75 -4.94 0.64
N GLU A 22 15.54 -5.25 -0.65
CA GLU A 22 14.67 -4.47 -1.56
C GLU A 22 13.23 -5.02 -1.62
N LEU A 23 12.96 -6.18 -0.99
CA LEU A 23 11.67 -6.87 -1.04
C LEU A 23 10.49 -6.03 -0.56
N GLU A 24 10.71 -5.12 0.39
CA GLU A 24 9.65 -4.23 0.87
C GLU A 24 9.24 -3.21 -0.20
N ALA A 25 10.20 -2.59 -0.89
CA ALA A 25 9.93 -1.66 -1.98
C ALA A 25 9.22 -2.36 -3.14
N VAL A 26 9.71 -3.55 -3.49
CA VAL A 26 9.09 -4.42 -4.49
C VAL A 26 7.65 -4.79 -4.11
N TYR A 27 7.40 -5.12 -2.84
CA TYR A 27 6.04 -5.42 -2.37
C TYR A 27 5.11 -4.21 -2.49
N ILE A 28 5.61 -2.99 -2.22
CA ILE A 28 4.82 -1.77 -2.41
C ILE A 28 4.39 -1.62 -3.87
N ASP A 29 5.27 -1.92 -4.83
CA ASP A 29 4.90 -1.92 -6.24
C ASP A 29 3.93 -3.05 -6.60
N PHE A 30 4.13 -4.25 -6.07
CA PHE A 30 3.21 -5.38 -6.23
C PHE A 30 1.81 -5.08 -5.70
N ARG A 31 1.67 -4.22 -4.69
CA ARG A 31 0.36 -3.80 -4.15
C ARG A 31 -0.51 -3.05 -5.16
N LYS A 32 0.03 -2.62 -6.31
CA LYS A 32 -0.75 -2.07 -7.43
C LYS A 32 -1.63 -3.12 -8.13
N ASN A 33 -1.39 -4.41 -7.88
CA ASN A 33 -2.25 -5.49 -8.36
C ASN A 33 -3.61 -5.50 -7.64
N SER A 34 -4.54 -6.33 -8.11
CA SER A 34 -5.88 -6.37 -7.54
C SER A 34 -5.87 -6.85 -6.08
N SER A 35 -6.90 -6.49 -5.31
CA SER A 35 -7.03 -7.00 -3.93
C SER A 35 -7.16 -8.53 -3.87
N GLU A 36 -7.67 -9.16 -4.93
CA GLU A 36 -7.74 -10.62 -5.07
C GLU A 36 -6.33 -11.22 -5.22
N ASP A 37 -5.50 -10.65 -6.09
CA ASP A 37 -4.11 -11.08 -6.29
C ASP A 37 -3.27 -10.97 -5.00
N ARG A 38 -3.45 -9.86 -4.27
CA ARG A 38 -2.76 -9.63 -2.98
C ARG A 38 -3.19 -10.64 -1.93
N LEU A 39 -4.49 -10.96 -1.87
CA LEU A 39 -5.02 -11.96 -0.94
C LEU A 39 -4.50 -13.35 -1.29
N GLN A 40 -4.54 -13.74 -2.57
CA GLN A 40 -4.03 -15.03 -3.02
C GLN A 40 -2.54 -15.17 -2.71
N PHE A 41 -1.73 -14.15 -2.98
CA PHE A 41 -0.29 -14.16 -2.64
C PHE A 41 -0.05 -14.46 -1.14
N LYS A 42 -0.81 -13.81 -0.25
CA LYS A 42 -0.73 -14.08 1.19
C LYS A 42 -1.19 -15.49 1.55
N GLU A 43 -2.28 -15.97 0.98
CA GLU A 43 -2.79 -17.33 1.24
C GLU A 43 -1.78 -18.40 0.81
N GLU A 44 -1.12 -18.20 -0.33
CA GLU A 44 -0.05 -19.07 -0.81
C GLU A 44 1.14 -19.08 0.15
N LEU A 45 1.54 -17.92 0.70
CA LEU A 45 2.63 -17.82 1.68
C LEU A 45 2.29 -18.55 2.98
N LEU A 46 1.07 -18.36 3.49
CA LEU A 46 0.59 -19.04 4.69
C LEU A 46 0.50 -20.55 4.49
N TYR A 47 0.14 -21.00 3.29
CA TYR A 47 0.14 -22.42 2.95
C TYR A 47 1.54 -23.02 2.92
N LEU A 48 2.51 -22.34 2.30
CA LEU A 48 3.91 -22.78 2.34
C LEU A 48 4.44 -22.81 3.77
N LYS A 49 4.13 -21.80 4.59
CA LYS A 49 4.48 -21.78 6.01
C LYS A 49 3.96 -23.01 6.74
N LYS A 50 2.68 -23.35 6.53
CA LYS A 50 2.06 -24.55 7.11
C LYS A 50 2.77 -25.84 6.65
N LEU A 51 3.11 -25.96 5.37
CA LEU A 51 3.84 -27.14 4.87
C LEU A 51 5.23 -27.27 5.50
N LEU A 52 5.94 -26.16 5.74
CA LEU A 52 7.23 -26.15 6.44
C LEU A 52 7.05 -26.61 7.90
N GLU A 53 6.07 -26.07 8.62
CA GLU A 53 5.76 -26.46 10.00
C GLU A 53 5.38 -27.96 10.13
N GLU A 54 4.70 -28.50 9.11
CA GLU A 54 4.33 -29.92 9.03
C GLU A 54 5.47 -30.81 8.47
N ASN A 55 6.67 -30.27 8.25
CA ASN A 55 7.83 -30.96 7.65
C ASN A 55 7.52 -31.63 6.30
N LYS A 56 6.62 -31.06 5.50
CA LYS A 56 6.21 -31.57 4.17
C LYS A 56 7.19 -31.17 3.06
N HIS A 57 8.49 -31.26 3.33
CA HIS A 57 9.58 -30.81 2.45
C HIS A 57 9.51 -31.40 1.04
N ALA A 58 9.19 -32.69 0.90
CA ALA A 58 9.07 -33.33 -0.41
C ALA A 58 7.99 -32.68 -1.32
N GLN A 59 6.90 -32.18 -0.73
CA GLN A 59 5.86 -31.48 -1.50
C GLN A 59 6.34 -30.11 -1.95
N ILE A 60 7.05 -29.39 -1.09
CA ILE A 60 7.65 -28.09 -1.41
C ILE A 60 8.68 -28.27 -2.53
N GLU A 61 9.60 -29.22 -2.41
CA GLU A 61 10.61 -29.52 -3.44
C GLU A 61 10.00 -29.91 -4.80
N GLN A 62 8.88 -30.63 -4.79
CA GLN A 62 8.18 -30.99 -6.03
C GLN A 62 7.66 -29.74 -6.75
N TRP A 63 7.13 -28.77 -6.01
CA TRP A 63 6.70 -27.49 -6.57
C TRP A 63 7.89 -26.66 -7.05
N LEU A 64 8.95 -26.57 -6.23
CA LEU A 64 10.17 -25.84 -6.57
C LEU A 64 10.76 -26.27 -7.92
N LYS A 65 10.82 -27.58 -8.15
CA LYS A 65 11.32 -28.14 -9.42
C LYS A 65 10.43 -27.83 -10.62
N LYS A 66 9.12 -27.65 -10.40
CA LYS A 66 8.15 -27.43 -11.47
C LYS A 66 8.07 -25.96 -11.87
N GLU A 67 8.07 -25.06 -10.89
CA GLU A 67 7.76 -23.65 -11.11
C GLU A 67 8.95 -22.72 -10.79
N MET A 68 9.87 -23.08 -9.90
CA MET A 68 10.89 -22.15 -9.36
C MET A 68 12.33 -22.44 -9.78
N TYR A 69 12.56 -23.36 -10.73
CA TYR A 69 13.92 -23.78 -11.11
C TYR A 69 14.82 -22.64 -11.64
N SER A 70 14.22 -21.52 -12.07
CA SER A 70 14.92 -20.34 -12.58
C SER A 70 14.88 -19.13 -11.64
N THR A 71 14.45 -19.28 -10.39
CA THR A 71 14.37 -18.19 -9.41
C THR A 71 15.31 -18.43 -8.23
N ASP A 72 15.63 -17.39 -7.46
CA ASP A 72 16.42 -17.49 -6.21
C ASP A 72 15.67 -18.19 -5.07
N LEU A 73 14.48 -18.74 -5.33
CA LEU A 73 13.68 -19.48 -4.37
C LEU A 73 13.73 -20.99 -4.63
N ASP A 74 14.85 -21.53 -5.08
CA ASP A 74 14.99 -22.94 -5.52
C ASP A 74 15.21 -23.96 -4.38
N LYS A 75 15.33 -23.50 -3.14
CA LYS A 75 15.63 -24.32 -1.96
C LYS A 75 14.69 -24.02 -0.79
N ILE A 76 14.46 -25.01 0.05
CA ILE A 76 13.61 -24.93 1.25
C ILE A 76 14.06 -23.79 2.17
N GLU A 77 15.36 -23.64 2.41
CA GLU A 77 15.92 -22.60 3.27
C GLU A 77 15.60 -21.18 2.75
N LEU A 78 15.59 -21.00 1.43
CA LEU A 78 15.30 -19.72 0.78
C LEU A 78 13.80 -19.42 0.81
N ILE A 79 12.96 -20.45 0.64
CA ILE A 79 11.50 -20.33 0.85
C ILE A 79 11.17 -19.94 2.29
N GLN A 80 11.83 -20.58 3.26
CA GLN A 80 11.63 -20.25 4.67
C GLN A 80 12.01 -18.78 4.94
N LYS A 81 13.20 -18.35 4.49
CA LYS A 81 13.64 -16.96 4.61
C LYS A 81 12.67 -16.00 3.93
N PHE A 82 12.17 -16.33 2.74
CA PHE A 82 11.22 -15.52 2.00
C PHE A 82 9.92 -15.31 2.78
N ILE A 83 9.35 -16.38 3.36
CA ILE A 83 8.13 -16.30 4.18
C ILE A 83 8.37 -15.46 5.44
N GLU A 84 9.50 -15.66 6.10
CA GLU A 84 9.88 -14.93 7.33
C GLU A 84 10.03 -13.41 7.08
N ILE A 85 10.45 -13.00 5.88
CA ILE A 85 10.57 -11.59 5.50
C ILE A 85 9.25 -11.02 4.97
N MET A 86 8.57 -11.74 4.06
CA MET A 86 7.42 -11.21 3.34
C MET A 86 6.16 -11.12 4.20
N LEU A 87 5.89 -12.08 5.08
CA LEU A 87 4.68 -12.03 5.90
C LEU A 87 4.61 -10.76 6.78
N PRO A 88 5.66 -10.38 7.52
CA PRO A 88 5.68 -9.10 8.24
C PRO A 88 5.50 -7.87 7.35
N ILE A 89 6.10 -7.85 6.16
CA ILE A 89 5.94 -6.77 5.19
C ILE A 89 4.48 -6.65 4.77
N ILE A 90 3.84 -7.77 4.40
CA ILE A 90 2.42 -7.80 4.04
C ILE A 90 1.56 -7.26 5.18
N GLU A 91 1.74 -7.78 6.39
CA GLU A 91 0.98 -7.38 7.58
C GLU A 91 1.13 -5.88 7.91
N LYS A 92 2.32 -5.29 7.69
CA LYS A 92 2.57 -3.85 7.88
C LYS A 92 1.65 -2.99 7.00
N TYR A 93 1.36 -3.46 5.78
CA TYR A 93 0.59 -2.70 4.80
C TYR A 93 -0.88 -3.08 4.73
N GLU A 94 -1.32 -4.10 5.47
CA GLU A 94 -2.71 -4.54 5.46
C GLU A 94 -3.68 -3.59 6.18
N TYR A 95 -4.96 -3.74 5.82
CA TYR A 95 -6.04 -3.07 6.53
C TYR A 95 -6.21 -3.69 7.93
N ASN A 96 -6.14 -2.85 8.95
CA ASN A 96 -6.26 -3.24 10.34
C ASN A 96 -7.55 -2.64 10.94
N PRO A 97 -8.64 -3.42 11.06
CA PRO A 97 -9.91 -2.94 11.59
C PRO A 97 -9.87 -2.53 13.06
N LYS A 98 -8.80 -2.88 13.80
CA LYS A 98 -8.64 -2.50 15.21
C LYS A 98 -8.18 -1.06 15.37
N ILE A 99 -7.64 -0.43 14.33
CA ILE A 99 -7.27 0.98 14.34
C ILE A 99 -8.52 1.79 13.98
N PRO A 100 -9.16 2.50 14.93
CA PRO A 100 -10.38 3.22 14.64
C PRO A 100 -10.09 4.41 13.72
N TYR A 101 -11.07 4.75 12.88
CA TYR A 101 -11.06 5.98 12.12
C TYR A 101 -11.16 7.18 13.06
N VAL A 102 -10.24 8.14 12.90
CA VAL A 102 -10.26 9.44 13.58
C VAL A 102 -10.38 10.52 12.51
N PRO A 103 -11.47 11.32 12.51
CA PRO A 103 -11.72 12.32 11.48
C PRO A 103 -10.53 13.25 11.21
N PHE A 104 -10.18 13.37 9.93
CA PHE A 104 -9.10 14.21 9.41
C PHE A 104 -7.70 13.88 9.92
N GLN A 105 -7.49 12.81 10.68
CA GLN A 105 -6.15 12.48 11.16
C GLN A 105 -5.23 12.08 10.00
N ALA A 106 -5.75 11.26 9.07
CA ALA A 106 -4.98 10.84 7.91
C ALA A 106 -4.74 12.02 6.97
N PHE A 107 -5.77 12.83 6.71
CA PHE A 107 -5.61 14.06 5.92
C PHE A 107 -4.57 15.02 6.52
N LYS A 108 -4.59 15.28 7.84
CA LYS A 108 -3.59 16.12 8.52
C LYS A 108 -2.17 15.60 8.34
N TYR A 109 -1.96 14.30 8.52
CA TYR A 109 -0.67 13.68 8.32
C TYR A 109 -0.21 13.79 6.86
N MET A 110 -1.10 13.57 5.90
CA MET A 110 -0.81 13.72 4.47
C MET A 110 -0.28 15.12 4.15
N LEU A 111 -1.00 16.15 4.60
CA LEU A 111 -0.62 17.55 4.37
C LEU A 111 0.72 17.88 4.99
N ALA A 112 0.98 17.41 6.22
CA ALA A 112 2.21 17.71 6.94
C ALA A 112 3.44 16.97 6.37
N THR A 113 3.23 15.79 5.78
CA THR A 113 4.32 14.90 5.35
C THR A 113 4.66 15.09 3.88
N TYR A 114 3.64 15.10 3.00
CA TYR A 114 3.85 15.00 1.55
C TYR A 114 3.63 16.31 0.81
N ILE A 115 3.07 17.33 1.47
CA ILE A 115 2.88 18.64 0.87
C ILE A 115 3.92 19.59 1.44
N THR A 116 5.00 19.78 0.68
CA THR A 116 5.97 20.84 0.98
C THR A 116 5.57 22.10 0.22
N PRO A 117 5.32 23.24 0.89
CA PRO A 117 5.09 24.51 0.20
C PRO A 117 6.41 25.01 -0.41
N LYS A 118 6.74 24.60 -1.63
CA LYS A 118 7.82 25.20 -2.43
C LYS A 118 7.20 26.07 -3.52
N ASN A 119 7.19 27.38 -3.28
CA ASN A 119 6.99 28.46 -4.27
C ASN A 119 5.77 28.30 -5.20
N ASP A 120 4.59 28.82 -4.84
CA ASP A 120 3.38 29.09 -5.67
C ASP A 120 2.89 28.01 -6.66
N ILE A 121 3.60 26.91 -6.78
CA ILE A 121 3.39 25.76 -7.65
C ILE A 121 3.40 24.59 -6.69
N ILE A 122 2.23 24.03 -6.48
CA ILE A 122 2.11 22.91 -5.56
C ILE A 122 2.65 21.67 -6.28
N ALA A 123 3.87 21.28 -5.95
CA ALA A 123 4.40 19.98 -6.30
C ALA A 123 3.81 18.95 -5.33
N PHE A 124 2.75 18.27 -5.76
CA PHE A 124 2.14 17.22 -4.95
C PHE A 124 2.88 15.90 -5.14
N ASN A 125 3.70 15.51 -4.16
CA ASN A 125 4.25 14.15 -4.10
C ASN A 125 3.24 13.15 -3.51
N VAL A 126 1.98 13.17 -3.97
CA VAL A 126 0.95 12.21 -3.51
C VAL A 126 1.33 10.77 -3.85
N TRP A 127 2.26 10.55 -4.78
CA TRP A 127 2.78 9.21 -5.09
C TRP A 127 3.37 8.50 -3.86
N GLU A 128 3.95 9.26 -2.92
CA GLU A 128 4.51 8.69 -1.69
C GLU A 128 3.41 8.18 -0.73
N VAL A 129 2.17 8.68 -0.86
CA VAL A 129 1.02 8.17 -0.08
C VAL A 129 0.73 6.70 -0.37
N GLN A 130 1.03 6.22 -1.58
CA GLN A 130 0.85 4.81 -1.94
C GLN A 130 1.78 3.87 -1.15
N HIS A 131 2.85 4.42 -0.58
CA HIS A 131 3.78 3.69 0.29
C HIS A 131 3.25 3.57 1.72
N GLU A 132 2.09 4.15 2.04
CA GLU A 132 1.43 3.95 3.32
C GLU A 132 0.59 2.65 3.33
N GLY A 133 0.25 2.16 4.52
CA GLY A 133 -0.59 0.98 4.69
C GLY A 133 -2.06 1.20 4.31
N ASP A 134 -2.75 0.13 3.91
CA ASP A 134 -4.16 0.13 3.49
C ASP A 134 -5.08 0.74 4.56
N THR A 135 -4.74 0.63 5.84
CA THR A 135 -5.48 1.28 6.94
C THR A 135 -5.46 2.81 6.81
N TYR A 136 -4.27 3.37 6.60
CA TYR A 136 -4.09 4.81 6.44
C TYR A 136 -4.78 5.29 5.16
N ILE A 137 -4.59 4.56 4.05
CA ILE A 137 -5.20 4.85 2.75
C ILE A 137 -6.73 4.86 2.87
N SER A 138 -7.32 3.86 3.52
CA SER A 138 -8.77 3.79 3.77
C SER A 138 -9.28 4.98 4.60
N HIS A 139 -8.55 5.38 5.63
CA HIS A 139 -8.91 6.54 6.45
C HIS A 139 -8.79 7.86 5.68
N LEU A 140 -7.75 8.00 4.85
CA LEU A 140 -7.57 9.15 3.98
C LEU A 140 -8.68 9.24 2.94
N MET A 141 -9.10 8.13 2.33
CA MET A 141 -10.22 8.13 1.38
C MET A 141 -11.50 8.65 2.01
N LYS A 142 -11.83 8.22 3.25
CA LYS A 142 -12.99 8.74 4.00
C LYS A 142 -12.88 10.25 4.24
N ASP A 143 -11.71 10.74 4.59
CA ASP A 143 -11.47 12.18 4.76
C ASP A 143 -11.68 12.93 3.44
N VAL A 144 -11.17 12.41 2.33
CA VAL A 144 -11.27 13.02 0.99
C VAL A 144 -12.71 13.03 0.47
N GLU A 145 -13.47 11.95 0.67
CA GLU A 145 -14.90 11.88 0.36
C GLU A 145 -15.70 12.90 1.15
N TYR A 146 -15.41 13.03 2.45
CA TYR A 146 -16.03 14.04 3.30
C TYR A 146 -15.73 15.46 2.80
N ILE A 147 -14.48 15.74 2.45
CA ILE A 147 -14.04 17.04 1.93
C ILE A 147 -14.80 17.37 0.64
N GLU A 148 -14.83 16.44 -0.30
CA GLU A 148 -15.52 16.61 -1.57
C GLU A 148 -17.01 16.92 -1.35
N GLU A 149 -17.68 16.16 -0.48
CA GLU A 149 -19.09 16.35 -0.20
C GLU A 149 -19.37 17.71 0.47
N ALA A 150 -18.52 18.15 1.41
CA ALA A 150 -18.65 19.46 2.03
C ALA A 150 -18.59 20.60 0.99
N PHE A 151 -17.69 20.50 0.01
CA PHE A 151 -17.59 21.48 -1.07
C PHE A 151 -18.75 21.39 -2.07
N LYS A 152 -19.20 20.18 -2.46
CA LYS A 152 -20.37 19.99 -3.33
C LYS A 152 -21.65 20.55 -2.71
N GLN A 153 -21.83 20.37 -1.41
CA GLN A 153 -22.99 20.87 -0.67
C GLN A 153 -22.88 22.36 -0.30
N ASN A 154 -21.71 22.98 -0.53
CA ASN A 154 -21.41 24.34 -0.07
C ASN A 154 -21.67 24.53 1.44
N ASP A 155 -21.33 23.52 2.25
CA ASP A 155 -21.53 23.53 3.70
C ASP A 155 -20.47 24.42 4.36
N ALA A 156 -20.80 25.70 4.56
CA ALA A 156 -19.88 26.71 5.04
C ALA A 156 -19.21 26.34 6.37
N SER A 157 -19.90 25.63 7.27
CA SER A 157 -19.34 25.21 8.55
C SER A 157 -18.25 24.17 8.35
N LYS A 158 -18.52 23.13 7.56
CA LYS A 158 -17.55 22.06 7.27
C LYS A 158 -16.38 22.56 6.46
N ILE A 159 -16.65 23.37 5.44
CA ILE A 159 -15.61 24.00 4.62
C ILE A 159 -14.68 24.82 5.52
N GLY A 160 -15.22 25.63 6.44
CA GLY A 160 -14.41 26.40 7.38
C GLY A 160 -13.46 25.54 8.24
N GLU A 161 -13.91 24.37 8.70
CA GLU A 161 -13.08 23.43 9.45
C GLU A 161 -11.96 22.82 8.57
N ILE A 162 -12.32 22.38 7.36
CA ILE A 162 -11.37 21.79 6.39
C ILE A 162 -10.28 22.80 6.03
N LEU A 163 -10.67 24.04 5.71
CA LEU A 163 -9.73 25.10 5.37
C LEU A 163 -8.81 25.43 6.55
N LYS A 164 -9.34 25.46 7.78
CA LYS A 164 -8.53 25.65 8.98
C LYS A 164 -7.47 24.56 9.13
N ILE A 165 -7.82 23.30 8.85
CA ILE A 165 -6.87 22.18 8.89
C ILE A 165 -5.73 22.39 7.89
N ALA A 166 -6.06 22.75 6.64
CA ALA A 166 -5.06 22.92 5.59
C ALA A 166 -4.18 24.16 5.80
N ASN A 167 -4.79 25.28 6.17
CA ASN A 167 -4.10 26.56 6.36
C ASN A 167 -3.14 26.52 7.56
N ASN A 168 -3.45 25.73 8.59
CA ASN A 168 -2.56 25.54 9.74
C ASN A 168 -1.19 24.94 9.36
N VAL A 169 -1.10 24.24 8.23
CA VAL A 169 0.14 23.66 7.69
C VAL A 169 0.61 24.37 6.41
N GLY A 170 0.06 25.56 6.14
CA GLY A 170 0.47 26.39 5.00
C GLY A 170 -0.02 25.89 3.64
N VAL A 171 -1.07 25.06 3.61
CA VAL A 171 -1.65 24.51 2.38
C VAL A 171 -2.93 25.25 2.03
N TYR A 172 -2.91 26.02 0.93
CA TYR A 172 -4.02 26.90 0.52
C TYR A 172 -4.75 26.43 -0.74
N VAL A 173 -4.41 25.25 -1.30
CA VAL A 173 -4.99 24.77 -2.57
C VAL A 173 -6.51 24.65 -2.53
N LEU A 174 -7.07 24.33 -1.36
CA LEU A 174 -8.51 24.16 -1.18
C LEU A 174 -9.30 25.47 -1.29
N GLU A 175 -8.61 26.61 -1.23
CA GLU A 175 -9.18 27.95 -1.46
C GLU A 175 -8.97 28.44 -2.92
N SER A 176 -8.26 27.67 -3.73
CA SER A 176 -7.86 28.05 -5.09
C SER A 176 -8.77 27.45 -6.16
N GLN A 177 -8.59 27.90 -7.41
CA GLN A 177 -9.21 27.30 -8.59
C GLN A 177 -8.81 25.84 -8.83
N TYR A 178 -7.74 25.35 -8.20
CA TYR A 178 -7.22 23.98 -8.32
C TYR A 178 -7.79 23.02 -7.27
N ARG A 179 -8.73 23.45 -6.42
CA ARG A 179 -9.32 22.63 -5.36
C ARG A 179 -9.85 21.29 -5.87
N ASP A 180 -10.67 21.34 -6.92
CA ASP A 180 -11.37 20.14 -7.42
C ASP A 180 -10.37 19.17 -8.08
N GLU A 181 -9.36 19.71 -8.79
CA GLU A 181 -8.24 18.94 -9.34
C GLU A 181 -7.43 18.27 -8.22
N PHE A 182 -7.15 18.99 -7.13
CA PHE A 182 -6.44 18.43 -5.99
C PHE A 182 -7.22 17.30 -5.31
N ILE A 183 -8.53 17.48 -5.08
CA ILE A 183 -9.39 16.43 -4.49
C ILE A 183 -9.40 15.20 -5.40
N GLN A 184 -9.53 15.39 -6.71
CA GLN A 184 -9.52 14.30 -7.68
C GLN A 184 -8.17 13.57 -7.69
N LEU A 185 -7.06 14.32 -7.69
CA LEU A 185 -5.71 13.76 -7.61
C LEU A 185 -5.54 12.91 -6.35
N LEU A 186 -6.02 13.36 -5.20
CA LEU A 186 -5.97 12.57 -3.97
C LEU A 186 -6.74 11.25 -4.15
N LYS A 187 -7.96 11.28 -4.67
CA LYS A 187 -8.76 10.07 -4.90
C LYS A 187 -8.07 9.08 -5.83
N GLU A 188 -7.53 9.54 -6.95
CA GLU A 188 -6.85 8.68 -7.92
C GLU A 188 -5.59 8.03 -7.35
N ARG A 189 -4.90 8.72 -6.45
CA ARG A 189 -3.63 8.24 -5.88
C ARG A 189 -3.82 7.36 -4.64
N VAL A 190 -4.97 7.44 -3.99
CA VAL A 190 -5.31 6.65 -2.79
C VAL A 190 -6.36 5.56 -3.08
N SER A 191 -6.75 5.37 -4.35
CA SER A 191 -7.54 4.23 -4.83
C SER A 191 -6.62 3.11 -5.32
#